data_AF-L8JD37-F1
#
_entry.id   AF-L8JD37-F1
#
_cell.length_a   1.000
_cell.length_b   1.000
_cell.length_c   1.000
_cell.angle_alpha   90.00
_cell.angle_beta   90.00
_cell.angle_gamma   90.00
#
_symmetry.space_group_name_H-M   'P 1'
#
loop_
_entity.id
_entity.type
_entity.pdbx_description
1 polymer ?
#
loop_
_entity_poly.entity_id
_entity_poly.type
_entity_poly.pdbx_seq_one_letter_code
_entity_poly.pdbx_strand_id
1 'polypeptide(L)'
;MDNEKLAIRYWLWILSVMVLIVGFFWSATVNAEPKALIMKPFKQLSEQSKECAACHKKNNPSIYAQWGRSKHYGANVGCYECHKADPGDKDAIKHEGHHIAVIVSPKDCGQCHNQEVDEFAKSHHAKAGQIIGSLDNFLAEVVEGALTLNGESPAAVNGCWQCHGSEVKVMENGDLDPTTWPNTGIGRINPDGSVGACSACHQRHEFDMVQARRPEACGKCHLGPDHPQKEIYEESKHGINFYAHVDRMNMDSAKWIVGEDYDAAPTCATCHMSATRELPVTHDVGDRISWTLRPAISEKIDAKDIAMGKKTKSWQDRRKDMRNVCQACHTKSMIDSFYIQFDSLVELYNDKFARPGKALMTTLSKEGMITETGFDEEIEWTWFYLWHHEGRRARHGAAMQAPDYVQWHGMYEVAERFYIEMVPQYLELVEKAEHKGNKEGAERARKVLQEILDRPEHAWFTGKEPESVKEARKKAQAEFKARYLSESKE
;
A
#
# COMPACT_ATOMS: atom_id res chain seq x y z
N MET A 1 -39.73 38.76 48.60
CA MET A 1 -39.79 37.93 47.38
C MET A 1 -38.62 38.14 46.41
N ASP A 2 -37.78 39.17 46.56
CA ASP A 2 -36.67 39.44 45.62
C ASP A 2 -35.29 38.90 46.05
N ASN A 3 -35.03 38.69 47.34
CA ASN A 3 -33.71 38.23 47.80
C ASN A 3 -33.46 36.73 47.57
N GLU A 4 -34.49 35.87 47.60
CA GLU A 4 -34.34 34.44 47.33
C GLU A 4 -34.07 34.15 45.85
N LYS A 5 -34.70 34.91 44.94
CA LYS A 5 -34.48 34.76 43.49
C LYS A 5 -33.09 35.20 43.07
N LEU A 6 -32.49 36.16 43.76
CA LEU A 6 -31.12 36.62 43.52
C LEU A 6 -30.08 35.58 43.98
N ALA A 7 -30.32 34.95 45.14
CA ALA A 7 -29.46 33.90 45.67
C ALA A 7 -29.44 32.67 44.75
N ILE A 8 -30.61 32.24 44.25
CA ILE A 8 -30.70 31.08 43.33
C ILE A 8 -29.99 31.37 42.01
N ARG A 9 -30.07 32.59 41.48
CA ARG A 9 -29.33 32.99 40.26
C ARG A 9 -27.82 33.00 40.46
N TYR A 10 -27.34 33.43 41.63
CA TYR A 10 -25.92 33.39 41.98
C TYR A 10 -25.38 31.96 42.08
N TRP A 11 -26.14 31.06 42.71
CA TRP A 11 -25.77 29.65 42.82
C TRP A 11 -25.78 28.93 41.47
N LEU A 12 -26.75 29.21 40.60
CA LEU A 12 -26.78 28.64 39.25
C LEU A 12 -25.61 29.14 38.38
N TRP A 13 -25.19 30.39 38.55
CA TRP A 13 -24.05 30.94 37.81
C TRP A 13 -22.72 30.34 38.29
N ILE A 14 -22.52 30.17 39.60
CA ILE A 14 -21.35 29.49 40.18
C ILE A 14 -21.28 28.02 39.74
N LEU A 15 -22.42 27.31 39.72
CA LEU A 15 -22.47 25.93 39.23
C LEU A 15 -22.12 25.84 37.74
N SER A 16 -22.60 26.80 36.93
CA SER A 16 -22.31 26.85 35.49
C SER A 16 -20.83 27.10 35.20
N VAL A 17 -20.19 27.98 35.97
CA VAL A 17 -18.76 28.27 35.87
C VAL A 17 -17.92 27.09 36.37
N MET A 18 -18.32 26.40 37.45
CA MET A 18 -17.63 25.18 37.90
C MET A 18 -17.74 24.04 36.89
N VAL A 19 -18.89 23.82 36.27
CA VAL A 19 -19.08 22.80 35.23
C VAL A 19 -18.24 23.11 33.98
N LEU A 20 -18.10 24.38 33.60
CA LEU A 20 -17.23 24.80 32.51
C LEU A 20 -15.74 24.61 32.84
N ILE A 21 -15.31 24.89 34.07
CA ILE A 21 -13.92 24.68 34.51
C ILE A 21 -13.59 23.18 34.60
N VAL A 22 -14.50 22.36 35.14
CA VAL A 22 -14.32 20.90 35.22
C VAL A 22 -14.36 20.26 33.82
N GLY A 23 -15.20 20.78 32.90
CA GLY A 23 -15.21 20.34 31.50
C GLY A 23 -13.94 20.69 30.72
N PHE A 24 -13.28 21.81 31.06
CA PHE A 24 -12.00 22.21 30.47
C PHE A 24 -10.83 21.35 30.98
N PHE A 25 -10.85 20.95 32.26
CA PHE A 25 -9.82 20.08 32.83
C PHE A 25 -9.96 18.59 32.47
N TRP A 26 -11.14 18.13 32.03
CA TRP A 26 -11.33 16.72 31.63
C TRP A 26 -11.09 16.45 30.15
N SER A 27 -10.93 17.49 29.33
CA SER A 27 -10.65 17.36 27.90
C SER A 27 -9.15 17.29 27.56
N ALA A 28 -8.28 17.41 28.57
CA ALA A 28 -6.87 17.09 28.43
C ALA A 28 -6.66 15.59 28.69
N THR A 29 -7.15 14.74 27.79
CA THR A 29 -6.49 13.45 27.59
C THR A 29 -5.08 13.78 27.13
N VAL A 30 -4.16 13.72 28.09
CA VAL A 30 -2.73 13.68 27.84
C VAL A 30 -2.50 12.44 26.97
N ASN A 31 -2.55 12.61 25.65
CA ASN A 31 -1.86 11.71 24.74
C ASN A 31 -0.39 11.94 25.03
N ALA A 32 0.11 11.26 26.07
CA ALA A 32 1.54 11.11 26.25
C ALA A 32 2.06 10.54 24.94
N GLU A 33 2.90 11.30 24.24
CA GLU A 33 3.65 10.78 23.10
C GLU A 33 4.27 9.45 23.53
N PRO A 34 4.13 8.37 22.73
CA PRO A 34 4.88 7.16 22.99
C PRO A 34 6.36 7.55 22.91
N LYS A 35 6.98 7.77 24.07
CA LYS A 35 8.43 7.93 24.18
C LYS A 35 9.01 6.60 23.75
N ALA A 36 9.62 6.55 22.57
CA ALA A 36 10.45 5.44 22.17
C ALA A 36 11.36 5.09 23.35
N LEU A 37 11.19 3.88 23.90
CA LEU A 37 12.01 3.39 25.00
C LEU A 37 13.41 3.19 24.43
N ILE A 38 14.28 4.20 24.54
CA ILE A 38 15.68 4.07 24.17
C ILE A 38 16.30 3.04 25.11
N MET A 39 16.37 1.79 24.65
CA MET A 39 17.01 0.73 25.40
C MET A 39 18.49 1.04 25.53
N LYS A 40 19.02 0.88 26.75
CA LYS A 40 20.45 1.03 26.98
C LYS A 40 21.18 -0.12 26.27
N PRO A 41 22.29 0.16 25.56
CA PRO A 41 23.16 -0.88 25.03
C PRO A 41 23.54 -1.93 26.07
N PHE A 42 23.76 -3.16 25.63
CA PHE A 42 24.36 -4.17 26.50
C PHE A 42 25.79 -3.76 26.84
N LYS A 43 26.24 -4.07 28.06
CA LYS A 43 27.58 -3.67 28.53
C LYS A 43 28.70 -4.31 27.72
N GLN A 44 28.48 -5.54 27.27
CA GLN A 44 29.43 -6.36 26.51
C GLN A 44 28.65 -7.44 25.76
N LEU A 45 29.26 -8.01 24.72
CA LEU A 45 28.76 -9.22 24.07
C LEU A 45 28.70 -10.39 25.07
N SER A 46 27.67 -11.23 24.94
CA SER A 46 27.58 -12.48 25.67
C SER A 46 28.70 -13.44 25.27
N GLU A 47 29.01 -14.42 26.14
CA GLU A 47 30.00 -15.44 25.83
C GLU A 47 29.58 -16.27 24.60
N GLN A 48 28.29 -16.60 24.50
CA GLN A 48 27.72 -17.30 23.35
C GLN A 48 27.94 -16.51 22.05
N SER A 49 27.60 -15.21 22.03
CA SER A 49 27.83 -14.38 20.85
C SER A 49 29.32 -14.21 20.51
N LYS A 50 30.22 -14.22 21.49
CA LYS A 50 31.68 -14.23 21.23
C LYS A 50 32.13 -15.52 20.53
N GLU A 51 31.60 -16.68 20.96
CA GLU A 51 31.86 -17.98 20.31
C GLU A 51 31.33 -17.99 18.87
N CYS A 52 30.07 -17.58 18.67
CA CYS A 52 29.46 -17.45 17.34
C CYS A 52 30.31 -16.55 16.44
N ALA A 53 30.65 -15.35 16.92
CA ALA A 53 31.45 -14.36 16.19
C ALA A 53 32.84 -14.89 15.82
N ALA A 54 33.53 -15.59 16.73
CA ALA A 54 34.86 -16.14 16.48
C ALA A 54 34.85 -17.17 15.34
N CYS A 55 33.85 -18.05 15.29
CA CYS A 55 33.70 -19.05 14.24
C CYS A 55 33.19 -18.43 12.92
N HIS A 56 32.10 -17.66 12.98
CA HIS A 56 31.46 -17.09 11.78
C HIS A 56 32.28 -15.98 11.13
N LYS A 57 33.20 -15.33 11.84
CA LYS A 57 34.17 -14.42 11.21
C LYS A 57 35.02 -15.13 10.15
N LYS A 58 35.35 -16.41 10.36
CA LYS A 58 36.12 -17.22 9.43
C LYS A 58 35.25 -17.88 8.37
N ASN A 59 34.14 -18.49 8.78
CA ASN A 59 33.31 -19.33 7.90
C ASN A 59 32.27 -18.52 7.10
N ASN A 60 31.81 -17.39 7.64
CA ASN A 60 30.78 -16.53 7.07
C ASN A 60 31.20 -15.04 7.13
N PRO A 61 32.34 -14.67 6.51
CA PRO A 61 32.96 -13.36 6.70
C PRO A 61 32.03 -12.20 6.31
N SER A 62 31.16 -12.38 5.31
CA SER A 62 30.20 -11.36 4.88
C SER A 62 29.12 -11.07 5.92
N ILE A 63 28.56 -12.11 6.55
CA ILE A 63 27.55 -11.95 7.62
C ILE A 63 28.19 -11.25 8.82
N TYR A 64 29.37 -11.71 9.23
CA TYR A 64 30.13 -11.08 10.31
C TYR A 64 30.41 -9.60 10.00
N ALA A 65 30.83 -9.28 8.77
CA ALA A 65 31.13 -7.90 8.37
C ALA A 65 29.87 -7.01 8.31
N GLN A 66 28.74 -7.52 7.82
CA GLN A 66 27.46 -6.80 7.85
C GLN A 66 27.03 -6.49 9.28
N TRP A 67 27.04 -7.50 10.16
CA TRP A 67 26.76 -7.30 11.58
C TRP A 67 27.74 -6.29 12.19
N GLY A 68 29.04 -6.41 11.92
CA GLY A 68 30.07 -5.51 12.45
C GLY A 68 29.93 -4.04 12.05
N ARG A 69 29.15 -3.72 11.00
CA ARG A 69 28.79 -2.34 10.62
C ARG A 69 27.45 -1.88 11.19
N SER A 70 26.63 -2.79 11.69
CA SER A 70 25.31 -2.49 12.21
C SER A 70 25.35 -1.68 13.52
N LYS A 71 24.27 -0.94 13.79
CA LYS A 71 24.05 -0.35 15.12
C LYS A 71 23.87 -1.40 16.21
N HIS A 72 23.40 -2.61 15.87
CA HIS A 72 23.30 -3.74 16.79
C HIS A 72 24.66 -4.17 17.33
N TYR A 73 25.70 -4.25 16.49
CA TYR A 73 27.07 -4.51 16.93
C TYR A 73 27.55 -3.45 17.92
N GLY A 74 27.36 -2.16 17.60
CA GLY A 74 27.71 -1.05 18.49
C GLY A 74 26.94 -1.07 19.81
N ALA A 75 25.76 -1.68 19.84
CA ALA A 75 24.93 -1.87 21.03
C ALA A 75 25.19 -3.19 21.78
N ASN A 76 26.17 -3.99 21.35
CA ASN A 76 26.47 -5.34 21.84
C ASN A 76 25.28 -6.33 21.74
N VAL A 77 24.40 -6.15 20.75
CA VAL A 77 23.41 -7.16 20.34
C VAL A 77 24.10 -8.09 19.34
N GLY A 78 24.47 -9.28 19.81
CA GLY A 78 25.21 -10.28 19.04
C GLY A 78 24.31 -11.32 18.37
N CYS A 79 24.96 -12.35 17.81
CA CYS A 79 24.28 -13.42 17.08
C CYS A 79 23.29 -14.18 17.98
N TYR A 80 23.73 -14.54 19.19
CA TYR A 80 22.94 -15.36 20.11
C TYR A 80 21.75 -14.60 20.69
N GLU A 81 21.86 -13.29 20.89
CA GLU A 81 20.76 -12.48 21.40
C GLU A 81 19.53 -12.51 20.48
N CYS A 82 19.74 -12.63 19.17
CA CYS A 82 18.65 -12.74 18.19
C CYS A 82 18.30 -14.19 17.83
N HIS A 83 19.30 -15.06 17.70
CA HIS A 83 19.10 -16.42 17.19
C HIS A 83 18.83 -17.46 18.27
N LYS A 84 18.97 -17.16 19.58
CA LYS A 84 18.64 -18.15 20.61
C LYS A 84 17.19 -18.62 20.40
N ALA A 85 16.97 -19.92 20.55
CA ALA A 85 15.64 -20.49 20.52
C ALA A 85 15.43 -21.36 21.76
N ASP A 86 14.18 -21.47 22.20
CA ASP A 86 13.83 -22.45 23.20
C ASP A 86 13.86 -23.84 22.55
N PRO A 87 14.38 -24.90 23.22
CA PRO A 87 14.44 -26.23 22.63
C PRO A 87 13.08 -26.83 22.21
N GLY A 88 11.98 -26.23 22.67
CA GLY A 88 10.62 -26.61 22.28
C GLY A 88 10.05 -25.84 21.09
N ASP A 89 10.77 -24.82 20.57
CA ASP A 89 10.36 -24.11 19.37
C ASP A 89 10.44 -25.06 18.16
N LYS A 90 9.48 -24.90 17.25
CA LYS A 90 9.33 -25.84 16.12
C LYS A 90 10.56 -25.85 15.21
N ASP A 91 11.20 -24.71 15.04
CA ASP A 91 12.39 -24.50 14.20
C ASP A 91 13.69 -24.42 15.01
N ALA A 92 13.68 -24.82 16.29
CA ALA A 92 14.89 -24.90 17.09
C ALA A 92 15.81 -26.02 16.59
N ILE A 93 17.07 -25.67 16.33
CA ILE A 93 18.13 -26.60 15.99
C ILE A 93 19.29 -26.49 16.98
N LYS A 94 19.98 -27.60 17.22
CA LYS A 94 21.21 -27.60 18.02
C LYS A 94 22.41 -27.30 17.12
N HIS A 95 23.14 -26.23 17.41
CA HIS A 95 24.32 -25.81 16.65
C HIS A 95 25.48 -25.48 17.60
N GLU A 96 26.59 -26.22 17.49
CA GLU A 96 27.80 -26.03 18.30
C GLU A 96 27.54 -25.94 19.83
N GLY A 97 26.58 -26.73 20.32
CA GLY A 97 26.23 -26.79 21.74
C GLY A 97 25.11 -25.84 22.18
N HIS A 98 24.67 -24.93 21.31
CA HIS A 98 23.60 -23.96 21.57
C HIS A 98 22.29 -24.34 20.85
N HIS A 99 21.14 -23.94 21.39
CA HIS A 99 19.86 -24.03 20.67
C HIS A 99 19.59 -22.69 19.99
N ILE A 100 19.37 -22.74 18.68
CA ILE A 100 19.13 -21.56 17.86
C ILE A 100 18.00 -21.80 16.86
N ALA A 101 17.38 -20.73 16.41
CA ALA A 101 16.51 -20.70 15.24
C ALA A 101 17.20 -19.93 14.11
N VAL A 102 17.07 -20.42 12.88
CA VAL A 102 17.58 -19.71 11.70
C VAL A 102 16.74 -18.45 11.45
N ILE A 103 15.44 -18.51 11.73
CA ILE A 103 14.51 -17.43 11.52
C ILE A 103 14.41 -16.60 12.80
N VAL A 104 14.77 -15.32 12.68
CA VAL A 104 14.46 -14.30 13.69
C VAL A 104 13.12 -13.68 13.32
N SER A 105 12.13 -13.83 14.18
CA SER A 105 10.75 -13.41 13.96
C SER A 105 10.48 -12.00 14.54
N PRO A 106 9.33 -11.38 14.21
CA PRO A 106 8.86 -10.19 14.91
C PRO A 106 8.77 -10.34 16.43
N LYS A 107 8.51 -11.52 17.00
CA LYS A 107 8.50 -11.70 18.46
C LYS A 107 9.90 -11.56 19.06
N ASP A 108 10.93 -12.04 18.35
CA ASP A 108 12.32 -11.87 18.77
C ASP A 108 12.73 -10.40 18.73
N CYS A 109 12.38 -9.70 17.64
CA CYS A 109 12.56 -8.26 17.51
C CYS A 109 11.84 -7.51 18.65
N GLY A 110 10.62 -7.96 19.00
CA GLY A 110 9.76 -7.37 20.01
C GLY A 110 10.36 -7.39 21.41
N GLN A 111 11.30 -8.28 21.72
CA GLN A 111 12.02 -8.24 23.00
C GLN A 111 12.67 -6.88 23.27
N CYS A 112 13.04 -6.16 22.20
CA CYS A 112 13.57 -4.81 22.26
C CYS A 112 12.68 -3.75 21.60
N HIS A 113 12.05 -4.07 20.47
CA HIS A 113 11.32 -3.16 19.59
C HIS A 113 9.80 -3.36 19.69
N ASN A 114 9.25 -3.35 20.91
CA ASN A 114 7.84 -3.62 21.17
C ASN A 114 6.91 -2.68 20.40
N GLN A 115 7.23 -1.38 20.37
CA GLN A 115 6.40 -0.38 19.71
C GLN A 115 6.31 -0.62 18.21
N GLU A 116 7.45 -0.81 17.55
CA GLU A 116 7.51 -1.04 16.10
C GLU A 116 6.79 -2.33 15.71
N VAL A 117 6.93 -3.39 16.53
CA VAL A 117 6.23 -4.66 16.32
C VAL A 117 4.72 -4.50 16.50
N ASP A 118 4.26 -3.78 17.53
CA ASP A 118 2.84 -3.54 17.79
C ASP A 118 2.17 -2.68 16.71
N GLU A 119 2.89 -1.69 16.18
CA GLU A 119 2.45 -0.88 15.04
C GLU A 119 2.38 -1.73 13.77
N PHE A 120 3.46 -2.47 13.45
CA PHE A 120 3.51 -3.32 12.28
C PHE A 120 2.41 -4.39 12.29
N ALA A 121 2.17 -5.06 13.42
CA ALA A 121 1.18 -6.13 13.54
C ALA A 121 -0.27 -5.68 13.26
N LYS A 122 -0.58 -4.38 13.43
CA LYS A 122 -1.90 -3.82 13.11
C LYS A 122 -2.08 -3.58 11.61
N SER A 123 -0.98 -3.38 10.89
CA SER A 123 -0.97 -3.01 9.48
C SER A 123 -1.52 -4.10 8.56
N HIS A 124 -1.87 -3.69 7.33
CA HIS A 124 -2.17 -4.64 6.27
C HIS A 124 -0.94 -5.42 5.79
N HIS A 125 0.27 -4.87 5.95
CA HIS A 125 1.53 -5.54 5.61
C HIS A 125 1.74 -6.81 6.44
N ALA A 126 1.44 -6.77 7.74
CA ALA A 126 1.49 -7.97 8.59
C ALA A 126 0.54 -9.08 8.12
N LYS A 127 -0.54 -8.74 7.43
CA LYS A 127 -1.53 -9.69 6.92
C LYS A 127 -1.30 -10.05 5.44
N ALA A 128 -0.22 -9.58 4.84
CA ALA A 128 0.02 -9.74 3.41
C ALA A 128 0.20 -11.21 2.99
N GLY A 129 0.69 -12.09 3.87
CA GLY A 129 0.81 -13.52 3.57
C GLY A 129 -0.51 -14.29 3.61
N GLN A 130 -1.60 -13.66 4.05
CA GLN A 130 -2.94 -14.26 4.09
C GLN A 130 -3.68 -14.13 2.74
N ILE A 131 -2.94 -14.11 1.62
CA ILE A 131 -3.46 -13.94 0.25
C ILE A 131 -4.09 -15.20 -0.36
N ILE A 132 -4.24 -16.28 0.41
CA ILE A 132 -4.57 -17.64 -0.05
C ILE A 132 -5.95 -17.77 -0.73
N GLY A 133 -6.70 -16.68 -0.92
CA GLY A 133 -7.92 -16.65 -1.74
C GLY A 133 -8.07 -15.42 -2.64
N SER A 134 -6.98 -14.69 -2.94
CA SER A 134 -7.04 -13.56 -3.88
C SER A 134 -7.07 -14.04 -5.33
N LEU A 135 -7.64 -13.20 -6.21
CA LEU A 135 -7.63 -13.43 -7.66
C LEU A 135 -6.20 -13.57 -8.20
N ASP A 136 -5.29 -12.74 -7.68
CA ASP A 136 -3.88 -12.72 -8.08
C ASP A 136 -3.18 -14.03 -7.68
N ASN A 137 -3.55 -14.63 -6.54
CA ASN A 137 -3.03 -15.93 -6.13
C ASN A 137 -3.59 -17.06 -7.01
N PHE A 138 -4.86 -16.97 -7.43
CA PHE A 138 -5.43 -17.94 -8.39
C PHE A 138 -4.66 -17.97 -9.71
N LEU A 139 -4.25 -16.81 -10.24
CA LEU A 139 -3.41 -16.75 -11.44
C LEU A 139 -2.09 -17.52 -11.25
N ALA A 140 -1.34 -17.21 -10.19
CA ALA A 140 -0.04 -17.82 -9.94
C ALA A 140 -0.09 -19.30 -9.54
N GLU A 141 -1.18 -19.76 -8.90
CA GLU A 141 -1.33 -21.15 -8.47
C GLU A 141 -1.91 -22.05 -9.57
N VAL A 142 -2.82 -21.51 -10.41
CA VAL A 142 -3.65 -22.32 -11.30
C VAL A 142 -3.46 -21.98 -12.78
N VAL A 143 -3.51 -20.69 -13.15
CA VAL A 143 -3.51 -20.29 -14.57
C VAL A 143 -2.09 -20.31 -15.15
N GLU A 144 -1.16 -19.67 -14.45
CA GLU A 144 0.27 -19.62 -14.78
C GLU A 144 1.04 -20.78 -14.12
N GLY A 145 0.50 -21.27 -13.01
CA GLY A 145 1.14 -22.22 -12.09
C GLY A 145 0.89 -23.70 -12.39
N ALA A 146 1.67 -24.54 -11.72
CA ALA A 146 1.45 -25.98 -11.65
C ALA A 146 2.17 -26.55 -10.42
N LEU A 147 1.57 -27.54 -9.74
CA LEU A 147 2.07 -28.13 -8.48
C LEU A 147 3.30 -29.03 -8.67
N THR A 148 4.39 -28.45 -9.17
CA THR A 148 5.61 -29.16 -9.60
C THR A 148 6.76 -29.03 -8.60
N LEU A 149 6.57 -28.29 -7.51
CA LEU A 149 7.55 -28.12 -6.46
C LEU A 149 6.92 -28.55 -5.12
N ASN A 150 7.09 -29.83 -4.76
CA ASN A 150 6.56 -30.43 -3.53
C ASN A 150 5.06 -30.14 -3.26
N GLY A 151 4.25 -30.13 -4.32
CA GLY A 151 2.82 -29.86 -4.19
C GLY A 151 2.45 -28.37 -4.17
N GLU A 152 3.40 -27.46 -4.42
CA GLU A 152 3.19 -26.02 -4.55
C GLU A 152 3.52 -25.53 -5.97
N SER A 153 2.94 -24.40 -6.38
CA SER A 153 3.26 -23.75 -7.65
C SER A 153 4.61 -23.02 -7.58
N PRO A 154 5.60 -23.33 -8.44
CA PRO A 154 6.83 -22.55 -8.52
C PRO A 154 6.61 -21.07 -8.83
N ALA A 155 5.54 -20.74 -9.58
CA ALA A 155 5.20 -19.37 -9.90
C ALA A 155 4.72 -18.60 -8.66
N ALA A 156 3.91 -19.22 -7.80
CA ALA A 156 3.51 -18.63 -6.52
C ALA A 156 4.70 -18.48 -5.55
N VAL A 157 5.52 -19.54 -5.43
CA VAL A 157 6.70 -19.59 -4.55
C VAL A 157 7.72 -18.49 -4.89
N ASN A 158 7.99 -18.27 -6.18
CA ASN A 158 9.00 -17.32 -6.64
C ASN A 158 8.46 -15.92 -6.95
N GLY A 159 7.16 -15.78 -7.23
CA GLY A 159 6.51 -14.51 -7.51
C GLY A 159 5.80 -13.95 -6.29
N CYS A 160 4.55 -14.38 -6.08
CA CYS A 160 3.65 -13.83 -5.07
C CYS A 160 4.24 -13.89 -3.65
N TRP A 161 4.75 -15.06 -3.24
CA TRP A 161 5.18 -15.28 -1.86
C TRP A 161 6.46 -14.52 -1.51
N GLN A 162 7.29 -14.16 -2.50
CA GLN A 162 8.50 -13.36 -2.26
C GLN A 162 8.20 -11.92 -1.86
N CYS A 163 7.03 -11.40 -2.25
CA CYS A 163 6.54 -10.08 -1.87
C CYS A 163 5.59 -10.13 -0.67
N HIS A 164 4.58 -11.01 -0.72
CA HIS A 164 3.51 -11.09 0.27
C HIS A 164 3.90 -11.89 1.52
N GLY A 165 4.68 -12.94 1.34
CA GLY A 165 4.99 -13.94 2.36
C GLY A 165 4.08 -15.16 2.23
N SER A 166 4.51 -16.24 2.88
CA SER A 166 3.77 -17.50 3.01
C SER A 166 3.93 -18.04 4.43
N GLU A 167 3.20 -19.10 4.77
CA GLU A 167 3.49 -19.88 5.98
C GLU A 167 4.80 -20.64 5.81
N VAL A 168 5.74 -20.43 6.73
CA VAL A 168 6.99 -21.19 6.76
C VAL A 168 6.72 -22.57 7.34
N LYS A 169 7.01 -23.59 6.53
CA LYS A 169 6.89 -24.99 6.95
C LYS A 169 8.23 -25.50 7.48
N VAL A 170 8.20 -26.06 8.69
CA VAL A 170 9.31 -26.80 9.27
C VAL A 170 9.07 -28.29 9.04
N MET A 171 10.03 -28.96 8.44
CA MET A 171 9.98 -30.39 8.14
C MET A 171 10.27 -31.22 9.40
N GLU A 172 9.91 -32.51 9.39
CA GLU A 172 10.10 -33.41 10.55
C GLU A 172 11.55 -33.50 11.03
N ASN A 173 12.51 -33.29 10.13
CA ASN A 173 13.95 -33.30 10.43
C ASN A 173 14.46 -31.96 10.99
N GLY A 174 13.60 -30.96 11.16
CA GLY A 174 13.95 -29.61 11.63
C GLY A 174 14.41 -28.63 10.55
N ASP A 175 14.55 -29.10 9.30
CA ASP A 175 14.89 -28.21 8.18
C ASP A 175 13.65 -27.41 7.72
N LEU A 176 13.90 -26.27 7.07
CA LEU A 176 12.85 -25.44 6.48
C LEU A 176 12.51 -25.93 5.08
N ASP A 177 11.22 -26.06 4.77
CA ASP A 177 10.75 -26.53 3.46
C ASP A 177 11.16 -25.53 2.35
N PRO A 178 11.83 -25.99 1.27
CA PRO A 178 12.32 -25.14 0.18
C PRO A 178 11.20 -24.41 -0.59
N THR A 179 9.94 -24.85 -0.46
CA THR A 179 8.79 -24.16 -1.05
C THR A 179 8.40 -22.91 -0.27
N THR A 180 8.77 -22.82 1.00
CA THR A 180 8.36 -21.72 1.89
C THR A 180 9.55 -20.95 2.48
N TRP A 181 10.78 -21.40 2.20
CA TRP A 181 12.02 -20.78 2.63
C TRP A 181 13.12 -20.94 1.56
N PRO A 182 13.93 -19.90 1.25
CA PRO A 182 13.99 -18.57 1.85
C PRO A 182 12.81 -17.67 1.47
N ASN A 183 12.27 -16.96 2.47
CA ASN A 183 11.15 -16.03 2.28
C ASN A 183 11.37 -14.73 3.06
N THR A 184 11.22 -13.60 2.37
CA THR A 184 11.29 -12.24 2.95
C THR A 184 10.06 -11.42 2.59
N GLY A 185 8.95 -12.10 2.28
CA GLY A 185 7.68 -11.44 2.02
C GLY A 185 7.17 -10.76 3.28
N ILE A 186 6.59 -9.57 3.13
CA ILE A 186 6.37 -8.64 4.23
C ILE A 186 5.45 -9.22 5.32
N GLY A 187 4.48 -10.05 4.94
CA GLY A 187 3.51 -10.70 5.83
C GLY A 187 3.73 -12.20 6.02
N ARG A 188 4.99 -12.69 5.93
CA ARG A 188 5.37 -14.08 6.20
C ARG A 188 4.80 -14.57 7.54
N ILE A 189 4.27 -15.78 7.59
CA ILE A 189 3.80 -16.41 8.83
C ILE A 189 4.93 -17.31 9.35
N ASN A 190 5.45 -16.97 10.53
CA ASN A 190 6.65 -17.59 11.10
C ASN A 190 6.32 -18.86 11.90
N PRO A 191 7.31 -19.75 12.17
CA PRO A 191 7.10 -20.98 12.93
C PRO A 191 6.51 -20.79 14.34
N ASP A 192 6.83 -19.65 14.97
CA ASP A 192 6.31 -19.22 16.27
C ASP A 192 4.90 -18.60 16.21
N GLY A 193 4.27 -18.60 15.02
CA GLY A 193 2.95 -18.04 14.74
C GLY A 193 2.88 -16.51 14.63
N SER A 194 4.01 -15.80 14.76
CA SER A 194 4.06 -14.37 14.52
C SER A 194 3.96 -14.06 13.04
N VAL A 195 3.45 -12.87 12.71
CA VAL A 195 3.28 -12.43 11.32
C VAL A 195 4.23 -11.28 11.00
N GLY A 196 4.96 -11.42 9.90
CA GLY A 196 5.87 -10.40 9.41
C GLY A 196 7.28 -10.89 9.12
N ALA A 197 7.97 -10.17 8.24
CA ALA A 197 9.41 -10.25 8.07
C ALA A 197 10.04 -8.86 8.28
N CYS A 198 10.55 -8.59 9.48
CA CYS A 198 11.17 -7.29 9.82
C CYS A 198 12.40 -6.95 8.95
N SER A 199 12.96 -7.92 8.22
CA SER A 199 14.08 -7.70 7.30
C SER A 199 13.66 -7.30 5.87
N ALA A 200 12.36 -7.08 5.62
CA ALA A 200 11.87 -6.71 4.28
C ALA A 200 12.37 -5.34 3.81
N CYS A 201 12.47 -4.34 4.71
CA CYS A 201 12.89 -2.98 4.37
C CYS A 201 14.35 -2.69 4.74
N HIS A 202 14.76 -3.02 5.98
CA HIS A 202 16.14 -2.92 6.47
C HIS A 202 16.72 -4.32 6.65
N GLN A 203 17.48 -4.74 5.66
CA GLN A 203 17.86 -6.13 5.47
C GLN A 203 18.86 -6.61 6.52
N ARG A 204 18.77 -7.91 6.84
CA ARG A 204 19.80 -8.59 7.63
C ARG A 204 21.12 -8.63 6.86
N HIS A 205 22.29 -8.59 7.49
CA HIS A 205 22.51 -8.50 8.95
C HIS A 205 22.97 -7.11 9.40
N GLU A 206 22.85 -6.10 8.53
CA GLU A 206 23.25 -4.73 8.85
C GLU A 206 22.09 -3.93 9.50
N PHE A 207 20.84 -4.26 9.15
CA PHE A 207 19.62 -3.62 9.66
C PHE A 207 19.68 -2.09 9.56
N ASP A 208 20.12 -1.62 8.40
CA ASP A 208 20.43 -0.21 8.17
C ASP A 208 19.16 0.64 7.93
N MET A 209 19.00 1.70 8.72
CA MET A 209 17.90 2.65 8.57
C MET A 209 18.04 3.49 7.30
N VAL A 210 19.26 3.75 6.82
CA VAL A 210 19.46 4.45 5.54
C VAL A 210 18.84 3.62 4.42
N GLN A 211 19.09 2.31 4.40
CA GLN A 211 18.45 1.39 3.46
C GLN A 211 16.91 1.47 3.55
N ALA A 212 16.33 1.42 4.75
CA ALA A 212 14.86 1.50 4.92
C ALA A 212 14.25 2.86 4.48
N ARG A 213 15.01 3.96 4.57
CA ARG A 213 14.56 5.31 4.17
C ARG A 213 14.64 5.55 2.67
N ARG A 214 15.36 4.69 1.95
CA ARG A 214 15.58 4.79 0.52
C ARG A 214 14.43 4.16 -0.27
N PRO A 215 13.93 4.81 -1.35
CA PRO A 215 12.87 4.27 -2.21
C PRO A 215 13.16 2.86 -2.74
N GLU A 216 14.43 2.52 -2.94
CA GLU A 216 14.87 1.23 -3.46
C GLU A 216 14.45 0.06 -2.55
N ALA A 217 14.33 0.25 -1.24
CA ALA A 217 13.86 -0.80 -0.33
C ALA A 217 12.38 -1.16 -0.56
N CYS A 218 11.55 -0.19 -0.93
CA CYS A 218 10.14 -0.41 -1.26
C CYS A 218 9.99 -1.07 -2.64
N GLY A 219 10.90 -0.75 -3.56
CA GLY A 219 10.89 -1.14 -4.95
C GLY A 219 11.05 -2.64 -5.23
N LYS A 220 11.34 -3.47 -4.22
CA LYS A 220 11.28 -4.94 -4.35
C LYS A 220 9.84 -5.43 -4.60
N CYS A 221 8.84 -4.77 -3.99
CA CYS A 221 7.44 -5.22 -4.00
C CYS A 221 6.48 -4.19 -4.63
N HIS A 222 6.79 -2.91 -4.51
CA HIS A 222 5.97 -1.80 -4.99
C HIS A 222 6.40 -1.34 -6.39
N LEU A 223 6.18 -2.21 -7.37
CA LEU A 223 6.61 -2.04 -8.76
C LEU A 223 5.65 -2.75 -9.72
N GLY A 224 5.92 -2.62 -11.01
CA GLY A 224 5.32 -3.48 -12.03
C GLY A 224 3.91 -3.07 -12.46
N PRO A 225 3.18 -3.96 -13.13
CA PRO A 225 2.04 -3.56 -13.96
C PRO A 225 0.81 -3.12 -13.15
N ASP A 226 0.64 -3.58 -11.93
CA ASP A 226 -0.58 -3.38 -11.14
C ASP A 226 -0.41 -2.35 -10.02
N HIS A 227 0.81 -2.10 -9.58
CA HIS A 227 1.09 -1.05 -8.61
C HIS A 227 2.53 -0.52 -8.77
N PRO A 228 2.81 0.28 -9.82
CA PRO A 228 4.14 0.77 -10.14
C PRO A 228 4.57 1.96 -9.26
N GLN A 229 4.48 1.85 -7.93
CA GLN A 229 4.77 3.01 -7.08
C GLN A 229 6.24 3.44 -7.15
N LYS A 230 7.18 2.51 -7.38
CA LYS A 230 8.59 2.82 -7.61
C LYS A 230 8.77 3.68 -8.87
N GLU A 231 8.21 3.24 -9.98
CA GLU A 231 8.35 3.90 -11.28
C GLU A 231 7.64 5.27 -11.28
N ILE A 232 6.46 5.33 -10.66
CA ILE A 232 5.72 6.58 -10.43
C ILE A 232 6.56 7.56 -9.60
N TYR A 233 7.18 7.10 -8.51
CA TYR A 233 8.03 7.95 -7.70
C TYR A 233 9.23 8.47 -8.49
N GLU A 234 9.87 7.60 -9.28
CA GLU A 234 11.03 7.95 -10.12
C GLU A 234 10.71 8.96 -11.22
N GLU A 235 9.51 8.91 -11.81
CA GLU A 235 9.02 9.92 -12.77
C GLU A 235 8.74 11.27 -12.07
N SER A 236 8.24 11.22 -10.84
CA SER A 236 7.80 12.41 -10.12
C SER A 236 8.95 13.39 -9.83
N LYS A 237 8.60 14.68 -9.65
CA LYS A 237 9.58 15.69 -9.19
C LYS A 237 10.19 15.38 -7.83
N HIS A 238 9.47 14.65 -6.97
CA HIS A 238 10.01 14.20 -5.69
C HIS A 238 11.14 13.21 -5.87
N GLY A 239 10.97 12.18 -6.72
CA GLY A 239 12.01 11.21 -7.00
C GLY A 239 13.20 11.82 -7.72
N ILE A 240 12.97 12.67 -8.73
CA ILE A 240 14.04 13.40 -9.43
C ILE A 240 14.89 14.20 -8.43
N ASN A 241 14.26 14.96 -7.53
CA ASN A 241 14.99 15.75 -6.54
C ASN A 241 15.73 14.87 -5.52
N PHE A 242 15.13 13.75 -5.10
CA PHE A 242 15.77 12.82 -4.17
C PHE A 242 17.10 12.30 -4.74
N TYR A 243 17.10 11.79 -5.98
CA TYR A 243 18.31 11.27 -6.59
C TYR A 243 19.33 12.37 -6.90
N ALA A 244 18.88 13.56 -7.26
CA ALA A 244 19.76 14.70 -7.52
C ALA A 244 20.47 15.22 -6.25
N HIS A 245 19.86 15.05 -5.07
CA HIS A 245 20.27 15.71 -3.82
C HIS A 245 20.30 14.76 -2.62
N VAL A 246 20.60 13.48 -2.85
CA VAL A 246 20.63 12.45 -1.80
C VAL A 246 21.64 12.78 -0.69
N ASP A 247 22.72 13.49 -1.02
CA ASP A 247 23.74 13.97 -0.10
C ASP A 247 23.21 15.01 0.92
N ARG A 248 22.10 15.68 0.61
CA ARG A 248 21.45 16.66 1.50
C ARG A 248 20.30 16.09 2.31
N MET A 249 20.05 14.79 2.20
CA MET A 249 18.93 14.13 2.87
C MET A 249 19.22 13.71 4.32
N ASN A 250 20.46 13.83 4.80
CA ASN A 250 20.84 13.49 6.19
C ASN A 250 20.35 12.08 6.62
N MET A 251 20.50 11.10 5.72
CA MET A 251 19.80 9.81 5.78
C MET A 251 20.09 8.96 7.00
N ASP A 252 21.22 9.18 7.67
CA ASP A 252 21.69 8.43 8.84
C ASP A 252 21.27 9.05 10.18
N SER A 253 20.64 10.23 10.15
CA SER A 253 20.16 10.95 11.34
C SER A 253 19.20 10.10 12.18
N ALA A 254 19.38 10.10 13.50
CA ALA A 254 18.46 9.39 14.41
C ALA A 254 17.07 10.04 14.47
N LYS A 255 16.98 11.37 14.27
CA LYS A 255 15.73 12.14 14.37
C LYS A 255 14.96 12.15 13.04
N TRP A 256 15.65 12.47 11.94
CA TRP A 256 15.18 12.44 10.55
C TRP A 256 13.75 12.96 10.31
N ILE A 257 13.52 14.23 10.66
CA ILE A 257 12.26 14.96 10.46
C ILE A 257 12.34 15.86 9.22
N VAL A 258 11.39 15.70 8.30
CA VAL A 258 11.28 16.56 7.10
C VAL A 258 11.01 18.02 7.49
N GLY A 259 11.72 18.95 6.85
CA GLY A 259 11.68 20.38 7.14
C GLY A 259 12.50 20.81 8.37
N GLU A 260 13.21 19.88 9.02
CA GLU A 260 14.17 20.19 10.10
C GLU A 260 15.54 19.56 9.85
N ASP A 261 15.57 18.25 9.62
CA ASP A 261 16.82 17.51 9.41
C ASP A 261 17.18 17.37 7.92
N TYR A 262 16.20 17.54 7.03
CA TYR A 262 16.35 17.56 5.57
C TYR A 262 15.16 18.27 4.91
N ASP A 263 15.36 18.80 3.71
CA ASP A 263 14.34 19.52 2.93
C ASP A 263 14.39 19.27 1.42
N ALA A 264 15.38 18.51 0.93
CA ALA A 264 15.65 18.39 -0.50
C ALA A 264 14.55 17.65 -1.27
N ALA A 265 14.00 16.57 -0.70
CA ALA A 265 12.91 15.79 -1.28
C ALA A 265 12.25 14.89 -0.24
N PRO A 266 10.99 14.46 -0.44
CA PRO A 266 10.41 13.34 0.30
C PRO A 266 10.79 12.00 -0.35
N THR A 267 10.82 10.94 0.45
CA THR A 267 10.90 9.53 0.03
C THR A 267 9.60 8.79 0.34
N CYS A 268 9.51 7.52 -0.06
CA CYS A 268 8.42 6.62 0.37
C CYS A 268 8.29 6.61 1.90
N ALA A 269 9.40 6.46 2.62
CA ALA A 269 9.44 6.45 4.08
C ALA A 269 9.02 7.80 4.66
N THR A 270 9.49 8.93 4.10
CA THR A 270 9.08 10.28 4.51
C THR A 270 7.56 10.42 4.59
N CYS A 271 6.86 9.98 3.54
CA CYS A 271 5.42 10.12 3.44
C CYS A 271 4.66 9.13 4.32
N HIS A 272 5.07 7.86 4.32
CA HIS A 272 4.26 6.78 4.87
C HIS A 272 4.65 6.31 6.28
N MET A 273 5.86 6.60 6.76
CA MET A 273 6.38 6.01 8.00
C MET A 273 7.08 7.02 8.92
N SER A 274 7.93 7.88 8.37
CA SER A 274 8.82 8.74 9.15
C SER A 274 8.07 9.87 9.86
N ALA A 275 8.70 10.36 10.93
CA ALA A 275 8.18 11.46 11.72
C ALA A 275 8.12 12.78 10.94
N THR A 276 7.16 13.61 11.31
CA THR A 276 7.11 15.04 11.00
C THR A 276 7.27 15.83 12.29
N ARG A 277 7.12 17.16 12.24
CA ARG A 277 7.07 17.98 13.47
C ARG A 277 5.88 17.63 14.38
N GLU A 278 4.81 17.08 13.84
CA GLU A 278 3.55 16.83 14.55
C GLU A 278 3.18 15.35 14.64
N LEU A 279 3.82 14.48 13.84
CA LEU A 279 3.52 13.07 13.76
C LEU A 279 4.74 12.24 14.15
N PRO A 280 4.58 11.20 14.98
CA PRO A 280 5.66 10.27 15.28
C PRO A 280 5.97 9.37 14.07
N VAL A 281 7.08 8.63 14.18
CA VAL A 281 7.32 7.47 13.31
C VAL A 281 6.22 6.42 13.53
N THR A 282 5.84 5.70 12.48
CA THR A 282 4.93 4.55 12.57
C THR A 282 5.40 3.42 11.66
N HIS A 283 5.24 2.17 12.12
CA HIS A 283 5.36 0.96 11.29
C HIS A 283 4.02 0.47 10.71
N ASP A 284 2.91 1.17 10.95
CA ASP A 284 1.66 0.98 10.20
C ASP A 284 1.59 1.94 9.01
N VAL A 285 2.06 1.48 7.84
CA VAL A 285 2.04 2.27 6.60
C VAL A 285 0.63 2.68 6.14
N GLY A 286 -0.42 2.04 6.68
CA GLY A 286 -1.82 2.36 6.42
C GLY A 286 -2.33 3.59 7.17
N ASP A 287 -1.59 4.12 8.14
CA ASP A 287 -2.06 5.18 9.04
C ASP A 287 -2.22 6.54 8.39
N ARG A 288 -1.73 6.73 7.16
CA ARG A 288 -1.81 7.99 6.40
C ARG A 288 -2.54 7.84 5.05
N ILE A 289 -3.18 6.71 4.82
CA ILE A 289 -3.88 6.40 3.56
C ILE A 289 -5.35 6.81 3.62
N SER A 290 -5.85 7.57 2.65
CA SER A 290 -7.28 7.97 2.60
C SER A 290 -8.14 7.13 1.64
N TRP A 291 -7.51 6.52 0.65
CA TRP A 291 -8.14 5.69 -0.38
C TRP A 291 -7.48 4.32 -0.44
N THR A 292 -8.26 3.26 -0.61
CA THR A 292 -7.73 2.00 -1.14
C THR A 292 -7.80 2.04 -2.66
N LEU A 293 -6.63 2.04 -3.31
CA LEU A 293 -6.52 2.13 -4.79
C LEU A 293 -6.36 0.77 -5.48
N ARG A 294 -6.19 -0.30 -4.69
CA ARG A 294 -6.08 -1.68 -5.17
C ARG A 294 -7.38 -2.24 -5.80
N PRO A 295 -8.59 -2.08 -5.21
CA PRO A 295 -9.79 -2.71 -5.76
C PRO A 295 -10.21 -2.12 -7.11
N ALA A 296 -11.00 -2.89 -7.87
CA ALA A 296 -11.55 -2.45 -9.16
C ALA A 296 -12.25 -1.08 -9.06
N ILE A 297 -13.02 -0.87 -7.99
CA ILE A 297 -13.61 0.42 -7.61
C ILE A 297 -12.92 0.88 -6.32
N SER A 298 -12.31 2.05 -6.31
CA SER A 298 -11.65 2.59 -5.11
C SER A 298 -12.66 3.05 -4.08
N GLU A 299 -12.35 2.80 -2.81
CA GLU A 299 -13.18 3.19 -1.67
C GLU A 299 -12.33 3.94 -0.63
N LYS A 300 -12.98 4.70 0.25
CA LYS A 300 -12.30 5.24 1.43
C LYS A 300 -11.81 4.09 2.30
N ILE A 301 -10.60 4.22 2.85
CA ILE A 301 -9.92 3.10 3.52
C ILE A 301 -10.69 2.53 4.71
N ASP A 302 -11.52 3.34 5.36
CA ASP A 302 -12.34 3.01 6.51
C ASP A 302 -13.74 2.50 6.15
N ALA A 303 -14.15 2.53 4.87
CA ALA A 303 -15.50 2.16 4.44
C ALA A 303 -15.88 0.72 4.85
N LYS A 304 -14.95 -0.23 4.69
CA LYS A 304 -15.15 -1.63 5.09
C LYS A 304 -15.30 -1.76 6.61
N ASP A 305 -14.44 -1.10 7.37
CA ASP A 305 -14.49 -1.15 8.84
C ASP A 305 -15.80 -0.54 9.36
N ILE A 306 -16.26 0.57 8.77
CA ILE A 306 -17.55 1.20 9.08
C ILE A 306 -18.71 0.25 8.79
N ALA A 307 -18.72 -0.40 7.62
CA ALA A 307 -19.74 -1.37 7.25
C ALA A 307 -19.78 -2.59 8.20
N MET A 308 -18.66 -2.92 8.84
CA MET A 308 -18.53 -4.00 9.84
C MET A 308 -18.79 -3.52 11.28
N GLY A 309 -19.09 -2.24 11.51
CA GLY A 309 -19.26 -1.68 12.86
C GLY A 309 -17.95 -1.62 13.67
N LYS A 310 -16.79 -1.74 13.01
CA LYS A 310 -15.48 -1.67 13.66
C LYS A 310 -15.07 -0.21 13.85
N LYS A 311 -14.67 0.14 15.07
CA LYS A 311 -14.01 1.43 15.34
C LYS A 311 -12.62 1.42 14.71
N THR A 312 -12.40 2.36 13.81
CA THR A 312 -11.11 2.59 13.14
C THR A 312 -10.87 4.10 13.04
N LYS A 313 -9.61 4.51 12.83
CA LYS A 313 -9.31 5.92 12.50
C LYS A 313 -10.03 6.27 11.19
N SER A 314 -10.50 7.51 11.03
CA SER A 314 -11.27 7.88 9.84
C SER A 314 -10.35 8.14 8.64
N TRP A 315 -10.87 8.06 7.41
CA TRP A 315 -10.12 8.47 6.22
C TRP A 315 -9.77 9.97 6.24
N GLN A 316 -10.60 10.79 6.88
CA GLN A 316 -10.37 12.22 7.06
C GLN A 316 -9.17 12.49 7.98
N ASP A 317 -9.06 11.75 9.10
CA ASP A 317 -7.92 11.87 10.00
C ASP A 317 -6.63 11.41 9.31
N ARG A 318 -6.68 10.30 8.54
CA ARG A 318 -5.53 9.87 7.73
C ARG A 318 -5.13 10.90 6.67
N ARG A 319 -6.12 11.52 6.02
CA ARG A 319 -5.89 12.61 5.06
C ARG A 319 -5.26 13.82 5.75
N LYS A 320 -5.69 14.16 6.97
CA LYS A 320 -5.11 15.23 7.77
C LYS A 320 -3.64 14.93 8.07
N ASP A 321 -3.32 13.70 8.44
CA ASP A 321 -1.94 13.31 8.74
C ASP A 321 -1.05 13.35 7.49
N MET A 322 -1.52 12.86 6.34
CA MET A 322 -0.76 13.01 5.08
C MET A 322 -0.61 14.48 4.69
N ARG A 323 -1.65 15.31 4.87
CA ARG A 323 -1.54 16.76 4.64
C ARG A 323 -0.47 17.40 5.54
N ASN A 324 -0.34 16.97 6.79
CA ASN A 324 0.71 17.45 7.69
C ASN A 324 2.11 17.15 7.15
N VAL A 325 2.33 15.95 6.57
CA VAL A 325 3.60 15.66 5.86
C VAL A 325 3.83 16.68 4.74
N CYS A 326 2.84 16.91 3.88
CA CYS A 326 2.97 17.86 2.77
C CYS A 326 3.29 19.29 3.23
N GLN A 327 2.73 19.70 4.37
CA GLN A 327 2.90 21.04 4.94
C GLN A 327 4.33 21.34 5.40
N ALA A 328 5.18 20.32 5.57
CA ALA A 328 6.60 20.53 5.85
C ALA A 328 7.32 21.28 4.71
N CYS A 329 6.81 21.21 3.48
CA CYS A 329 7.45 21.80 2.28
C CYS A 329 6.49 22.65 1.43
N HIS A 330 5.17 22.42 1.49
CA HIS A 330 4.20 23.03 0.59
C HIS A 330 3.18 23.91 1.30
N THR A 331 2.68 24.91 0.57
CA THR A 331 1.60 25.77 1.05
C THR A 331 0.26 25.03 1.03
N LYS A 332 -0.65 25.44 1.92
CA LYS A 332 -2.00 24.85 2.02
C LYS A 332 -2.76 24.87 0.68
N SER A 333 -2.68 25.95 -0.09
CA SER A 333 -3.39 26.09 -1.36
C SER A 333 -2.92 25.07 -2.41
N MET A 334 -1.61 24.80 -2.47
CA MET A 334 -1.05 23.77 -3.35
C MET A 334 -1.54 22.38 -2.94
N ILE A 335 -1.50 22.08 -1.64
CA ILE A 335 -1.95 20.79 -1.09
C ILE A 335 -3.45 20.56 -1.37
N ASP A 336 -4.28 21.59 -1.18
CA ASP A 336 -5.71 21.51 -1.46
C ASP A 336 -5.99 21.27 -2.94
N SER A 337 -5.28 21.97 -3.82
CA SER A 337 -5.39 21.79 -5.27
C SER A 337 -4.97 20.39 -5.71
N PHE A 338 -3.88 19.86 -5.15
CA PHE A 338 -3.43 18.49 -5.40
C PHE A 338 -4.51 17.47 -5.04
N TYR A 339 -5.11 17.58 -3.85
CA TYR A 339 -6.14 16.63 -3.43
C TYR A 339 -7.43 16.74 -4.24
N ILE A 340 -7.81 17.94 -4.70
CA ILE A 340 -8.95 18.09 -5.63
C ILE A 340 -8.68 17.31 -6.92
N GLN A 341 -7.48 17.45 -7.50
CA GLN A 341 -7.10 16.76 -8.73
C GLN A 341 -7.05 15.23 -8.53
N PHE A 342 -6.40 14.77 -7.46
CA PHE A 342 -6.31 13.35 -7.15
C PHE A 342 -7.68 12.73 -6.91
N ASP A 343 -8.50 13.32 -6.03
CA ASP A 343 -9.83 12.81 -5.74
C ASP A 343 -10.71 12.79 -6.99
N SER A 344 -10.61 13.82 -7.85
CA SER A 344 -11.36 13.90 -9.10
C SER A 344 -10.97 12.81 -10.12
N LEU A 345 -9.68 12.44 -10.21
CA LEU A 345 -9.28 11.34 -11.09
C LEU A 345 -9.81 9.99 -10.59
N VAL A 346 -9.75 9.76 -9.27
CA VAL A 346 -10.28 8.52 -8.67
C VAL A 346 -11.77 8.37 -8.97
N GLU A 347 -12.55 9.44 -8.79
CA GLU A 347 -13.99 9.41 -9.08
C GLU A 347 -14.28 9.28 -10.57
N LEU A 348 -13.53 9.98 -11.44
CA LEU A 348 -13.64 9.82 -12.90
C LEU A 348 -13.47 8.36 -13.31
N TYR A 349 -12.40 7.72 -12.84
CA TYR A 349 -12.15 6.31 -13.13
C TYR A 349 -13.26 5.41 -12.57
N ASN A 350 -13.65 5.63 -11.30
CA ASN A 350 -14.66 4.84 -10.62
C ASN A 350 -16.01 4.85 -11.37
N ASP A 351 -16.49 6.04 -11.72
CA ASP A 351 -17.85 6.22 -12.21
C ASP A 351 -17.97 6.02 -13.73
N LYS A 352 -16.94 6.41 -14.49
CA LYS A 352 -16.94 6.28 -15.95
C LYS A 352 -16.56 4.88 -16.42
N PHE A 353 -15.68 4.17 -15.72
CA PHE A 353 -15.10 2.92 -16.21
C PHE A 353 -15.31 1.73 -15.26
N ALA A 354 -14.97 1.86 -13.97
CA ALA A 354 -14.98 0.71 -13.08
C ALA A 354 -16.39 0.20 -12.70
N ARG A 355 -17.30 1.08 -12.27
CA ARG A 355 -18.70 0.68 -11.99
C ARG A 355 -19.39 0.14 -13.25
N PRO A 356 -19.27 0.79 -14.43
CA PRO A 356 -19.83 0.27 -15.68
C PRO A 356 -19.26 -1.08 -16.09
N GLY A 357 -17.93 -1.23 -16.11
CA GLY A 357 -17.29 -2.51 -16.47
C GLY A 357 -17.70 -3.63 -15.51
N LYS A 358 -17.77 -3.35 -14.21
CA LYS A 358 -18.31 -4.31 -13.23
C LYS A 358 -19.76 -4.67 -13.51
N ALA A 359 -20.60 -3.71 -13.89
CA ALA A 359 -22.01 -3.95 -14.22
C ALA A 359 -22.16 -4.84 -15.46
N LEU A 360 -21.33 -4.62 -16.49
CA LEU A 360 -21.27 -5.46 -17.69
C LEU A 360 -20.89 -6.91 -17.33
N MET A 361 -19.77 -7.11 -16.62
CA MET A 361 -19.32 -8.45 -16.20
C MET A 361 -20.35 -9.16 -15.30
N THR A 362 -20.97 -8.41 -14.37
CA THR A 362 -22.03 -8.95 -13.51
C THR A 362 -23.25 -9.39 -14.32
N THR A 363 -23.58 -8.67 -15.39
CA THR A 363 -24.73 -8.98 -16.26
C THR A 363 -24.44 -10.24 -17.07
N LEU A 364 -23.26 -10.37 -17.67
CA LEU A 364 -22.87 -11.57 -18.39
C LEU A 364 -22.95 -12.82 -17.49
N SER A 365 -22.39 -12.73 -16.28
CA SER A 365 -22.43 -13.83 -15.31
C SER A 365 -23.87 -14.20 -14.92
N LYS A 366 -24.70 -13.22 -14.56
CA LYS A 366 -26.10 -13.46 -14.14
C LYS A 366 -26.97 -14.06 -15.23
N GLU A 367 -26.72 -13.68 -16.48
CA GLU A 367 -27.47 -14.18 -17.63
C GLU A 367 -26.89 -15.48 -18.20
N GLY A 368 -25.87 -16.07 -17.56
CA GLY A 368 -25.23 -17.31 -18.02
C GLY A 368 -24.54 -17.18 -19.38
N MET A 369 -24.00 -15.99 -19.68
CA MET A 369 -23.32 -15.69 -20.94
C MET A 369 -21.81 -15.93 -20.88
N ILE A 370 -21.27 -16.08 -19.68
CA ILE A 370 -19.89 -16.49 -19.39
C ILE A 370 -19.90 -17.70 -18.47
N THR A 371 -18.81 -18.45 -18.43
CA THR A 371 -18.71 -19.67 -17.62
C THR A 371 -18.45 -19.37 -16.13
N GLU A 372 -18.50 -20.42 -15.30
CA GLU A 372 -18.05 -20.31 -13.89
C GLU A 372 -16.52 -20.37 -13.76
N THR A 373 -15.82 -20.84 -14.80
CA THR A 373 -14.36 -20.92 -14.82
C THR A 373 -13.80 -19.52 -15.07
N GLY A 374 -13.05 -18.97 -14.11
CA GLY A 374 -12.45 -17.66 -14.31
C GLY A 374 -11.25 -17.70 -15.26
N PHE A 375 -11.10 -16.64 -16.06
CA PHE A 375 -10.04 -16.42 -17.04
C PHE A 375 -10.03 -17.40 -18.23
N ASP A 376 -11.16 -18.04 -18.53
CA ASP A 376 -11.30 -18.87 -19.73
C ASP A 376 -11.90 -18.10 -20.93
N GLU A 377 -12.36 -16.87 -20.71
CA GLU A 377 -12.93 -16.01 -21.74
C GLU A 377 -12.17 -14.68 -21.90
N GLU A 378 -12.01 -14.22 -23.14
CA GLU A 378 -11.21 -13.03 -23.48
C GLU A 378 -11.65 -11.77 -22.73
N ILE A 379 -12.96 -11.57 -22.56
CA ILE A 379 -13.50 -10.38 -21.85
C ILE A 379 -13.08 -10.33 -20.38
N GLU A 380 -12.83 -11.48 -19.75
CA GLU A 380 -12.38 -11.53 -18.36
C GLU A 380 -10.95 -10.99 -18.22
N TRP A 381 -10.09 -11.30 -19.20
CA TRP A 381 -8.74 -10.73 -19.32
C TRP A 381 -8.80 -9.23 -19.61
N THR A 382 -9.63 -8.79 -20.55
CA THR A 382 -9.83 -7.37 -20.87
C THR A 382 -10.29 -6.60 -19.63
N TRP A 383 -11.29 -7.12 -18.91
CA TRP A 383 -11.75 -6.52 -17.67
C TRP A 383 -10.64 -6.49 -16.62
N PHE A 384 -9.91 -7.60 -16.44
CA PHE A 384 -8.79 -7.67 -15.51
C PHE A 384 -7.73 -6.60 -15.82
N TYR A 385 -7.25 -6.49 -17.06
CA TYR A 385 -6.25 -5.47 -17.41
C TYR A 385 -6.75 -4.05 -17.19
N LEU A 386 -7.99 -3.76 -17.57
CA LEU A 386 -8.60 -2.45 -17.39
C LEU A 386 -8.56 -2.00 -15.93
N TRP A 387 -8.99 -2.85 -14.98
CA TRP A 387 -9.06 -2.42 -13.58
C TRP A 387 -7.80 -2.72 -12.76
N HIS A 388 -7.15 -3.87 -12.99
CA HIS A 388 -6.01 -4.38 -12.23
C HIS A 388 -4.72 -3.68 -12.63
N HIS A 389 -4.49 -3.44 -13.91
CA HIS A 389 -3.28 -2.76 -14.37
C HIS A 389 -3.57 -1.27 -14.55
N GLU A 390 -4.18 -0.91 -15.67
CA GLU A 390 -4.27 0.44 -16.19
C GLU A 390 -5.04 1.37 -15.22
N GLY A 391 -6.15 0.86 -14.67
CA GLY A 391 -6.93 1.57 -13.65
C GLY A 391 -6.16 1.79 -12.35
N ARG A 392 -5.39 0.81 -11.87
CA ARG A 392 -4.53 1.01 -10.69
C ARG A 392 -3.40 1.99 -11.01
N ARG A 393 -2.74 1.87 -12.17
CA ARG A 393 -1.66 2.78 -12.62
C ARG A 393 -2.13 4.23 -12.63
N ALA A 394 -3.27 4.51 -13.27
CA ALA A 394 -3.82 5.86 -13.35
C ALA A 394 -4.03 6.49 -11.96
N ARG A 395 -4.67 5.75 -11.05
CA ARG A 395 -4.99 6.23 -9.70
C ARG A 395 -3.74 6.41 -8.84
N HIS A 396 -2.78 5.49 -8.91
CA HIS A 396 -1.51 5.64 -8.21
C HIS A 396 -0.66 6.77 -8.78
N GLY A 397 -0.66 6.95 -10.11
CA GLY A 397 0.04 8.04 -10.79
C GLY A 397 -0.45 9.40 -10.30
N ALA A 398 -1.76 9.58 -10.14
CA ALA A 398 -2.31 10.82 -9.58
C ALA A 398 -1.98 10.99 -8.09
N ALA A 399 -1.96 9.90 -7.32
CA ALA A 399 -1.64 9.96 -5.89
C ALA A 399 -0.20 10.40 -5.59
N MET A 400 0.72 10.28 -6.55
CA MET A 400 2.15 10.56 -6.37
C MET A 400 2.76 11.42 -7.49
N GLN A 401 1.92 12.11 -8.27
CA GLN A 401 2.31 13.11 -9.27
C GLN A 401 3.17 12.58 -10.43
N ALA A 402 2.80 11.44 -10.99
CA ALA A 402 3.37 10.88 -12.22
C ALA A 402 2.39 11.03 -13.40
N PRO A 403 2.50 12.11 -14.21
CA PRO A 403 1.56 12.38 -15.29
C PRO A 403 1.52 11.32 -16.39
N ASP A 404 2.63 10.63 -16.68
CA ASP A 404 2.66 9.59 -17.72
C ASP A 404 1.88 8.35 -17.28
N TYR A 405 2.03 7.95 -16.01
CA TYR A 405 1.21 6.89 -15.39
C TYR A 405 -0.26 7.26 -15.21
N VAL A 406 -0.59 8.55 -15.08
CA VAL A 406 -1.99 9.00 -15.13
C VAL A 406 -2.56 8.82 -16.53
N GLN A 407 -1.80 9.19 -17.56
CA GLN A 407 -2.32 9.27 -18.91
C GLN A 407 -1.96 8.06 -19.77
N TRP A 408 -0.73 7.98 -20.28
CA TRP A 408 -0.36 7.04 -21.33
C TRP A 408 -0.29 5.59 -20.87
N HIS A 409 0.11 5.35 -19.62
CA HIS A 409 0.05 4.02 -18.99
C HIS A 409 -1.21 3.81 -18.12
N GLY A 410 -2.15 4.76 -18.17
CA GLY A 410 -3.31 4.81 -17.29
C GLY A 410 -4.59 5.03 -18.06
N MET A 411 -5.15 6.24 -17.96
CA MET A 411 -6.47 6.56 -18.52
C MET A 411 -6.59 6.38 -20.03
N TYR A 412 -5.49 6.47 -20.78
CA TYR A 412 -5.46 6.17 -22.21
C TYR A 412 -5.77 4.70 -22.48
N GLU A 413 -5.03 3.79 -21.83
CA GLU A 413 -5.22 2.34 -21.94
C GLU A 413 -6.60 1.94 -21.38
N VAL A 414 -7.01 2.50 -20.22
CA VAL A 414 -8.35 2.26 -19.66
C VAL A 414 -9.46 2.60 -20.67
N ALA A 415 -9.33 3.74 -21.35
CA ALA A 415 -10.31 4.16 -22.34
C ALA A 415 -10.30 3.23 -23.56
N GLU A 416 -9.12 2.88 -24.08
CA GLU A 416 -8.98 1.92 -25.17
C GLU A 416 -9.63 0.58 -24.81
N ARG A 417 -9.24 -0.05 -23.69
CA ARG A 417 -9.80 -1.32 -23.21
C ARG A 417 -11.32 -1.26 -23.10
N PHE A 418 -11.85 -0.18 -22.52
CA PHE A 418 -13.29 -0.06 -22.34
C PHE A 418 -14.02 0.03 -23.69
N TYR A 419 -13.63 0.98 -24.54
CA TYR A 419 -14.41 1.33 -25.73
C TYR A 419 -14.12 0.42 -26.94
N ILE A 420 -12.89 -0.05 -27.08
CA ILE A 420 -12.43 -0.77 -28.27
C ILE A 420 -12.44 -2.29 -28.06
N GLU A 421 -12.22 -2.77 -26.84
CA GLU A 421 -12.18 -4.20 -26.56
C GLU A 421 -13.44 -4.67 -25.81
N MET A 422 -13.68 -4.14 -24.62
CA MET A 422 -14.70 -4.64 -23.70
C MET A 422 -16.12 -4.48 -24.27
N VAL A 423 -16.45 -3.33 -24.86
CA VAL A 423 -17.78 -3.09 -25.44
C VAL A 423 -18.07 -4.04 -26.61
N PRO A 424 -17.19 -4.20 -27.62
CA PRO A 424 -17.39 -5.20 -28.68
C PRO A 424 -17.43 -6.65 -28.17
N GLN A 425 -16.52 -7.06 -27.29
CA GLN A 425 -16.49 -8.41 -26.72
C GLN A 425 -17.79 -8.71 -25.94
N TYR A 426 -18.30 -7.74 -25.19
CA TYR A 426 -19.59 -7.86 -24.49
C TYR A 426 -20.73 -8.10 -25.48
N LEU A 427 -20.81 -7.33 -26.56
CA LEU A 427 -21.84 -7.49 -27.58
C LEU A 427 -21.76 -8.83 -28.30
N GLU A 428 -20.56 -9.33 -28.57
CA GLU A 428 -20.35 -10.64 -29.18
C GLU A 428 -20.87 -11.77 -28.29
N LEU A 429 -20.59 -11.74 -26.98
CA LEU A 429 -21.11 -12.73 -26.02
C LEU A 429 -22.64 -12.67 -25.93
N VAL A 430 -23.21 -11.46 -25.95
CA VAL A 430 -24.65 -11.24 -25.98
C VAL A 430 -25.29 -11.82 -27.25
N GLU A 431 -24.69 -11.62 -28.42
CA GLU A 431 -25.17 -12.17 -29.69
C GLU A 431 -25.05 -13.71 -29.72
N LYS A 432 -23.94 -14.27 -29.24
CA LYS A 432 -23.77 -15.72 -29.08
C LYS A 432 -24.85 -16.32 -28.18
N ALA A 433 -25.15 -15.68 -27.06
CA ALA A 433 -26.18 -16.13 -26.13
C ALA A 433 -27.59 -16.08 -26.76
N GLU A 434 -27.88 -15.02 -27.52
CA GLU A 434 -29.15 -14.90 -28.26
C GLU A 434 -29.31 -16.02 -29.30
N HIS A 435 -28.26 -16.31 -30.09
CA HIS A 435 -28.26 -17.41 -31.05
C HIS A 435 -28.42 -18.80 -30.40
N LYS A 436 -27.93 -18.96 -29.17
CA LYS A 436 -28.14 -20.17 -28.34
C LYS A 436 -29.52 -20.23 -27.70
N GLY A 437 -30.38 -19.23 -27.91
CA GLY A 437 -31.77 -19.20 -27.44
C GLY A 437 -32.04 -18.30 -26.23
N ASN A 438 -31.02 -17.68 -25.62
CA ASN A 438 -31.21 -16.76 -24.50
C ASN A 438 -31.56 -15.33 -24.98
N LYS A 439 -32.73 -15.19 -25.61
CA LYS A 439 -33.17 -13.91 -26.20
C LYS A 439 -33.46 -12.83 -25.14
N GLU A 440 -34.16 -13.21 -24.08
CA GLU A 440 -34.53 -12.25 -23.03
C GLU A 440 -33.31 -11.76 -22.24
N GLY A 441 -32.34 -12.65 -21.95
CA GLY A 441 -31.08 -12.26 -21.34
C GLY A 441 -30.27 -11.32 -22.23
N ALA A 442 -30.25 -11.59 -23.54
CA ALA A 442 -29.59 -10.73 -24.51
C ALA A 442 -30.22 -9.32 -24.58
N GLU A 443 -31.55 -9.22 -24.53
CA GLU A 443 -32.24 -7.92 -24.48
C GLU A 443 -31.88 -7.14 -23.19
N ARG A 444 -31.91 -7.80 -22.03
CA ARG A 444 -31.50 -7.19 -20.76
C ARG A 444 -30.05 -6.72 -20.80
N ALA A 445 -29.15 -7.54 -21.34
CA ALA A 445 -27.73 -7.22 -21.46
C ALA A 445 -27.47 -6.02 -22.37
N ARG A 446 -28.15 -5.93 -23.53
CA ARG A 446 -28.06 -4.74 -24.41
C ARG A 446 -28.59 -3.49 -23.73
N LYS A 447 -29.67 -3.60 -22.96
CA LYS A 447 -30.23 -2.47 -22.21
C LYS A 447 -29.22 -1.92 -21.19
N VAL A 448 -28.53 -2.78 -20.44
CA VAL A 448 -27.48 -2.34 -19.49
C VAL A 448 -26.37 -1.57 -20.21
N LEU A 449 -25.89 -2.08 -21.35
CA LEU A 449 -24.87 -1.37 -22.14
C LEU A 449 -25.39 -0.03 -22.68
N GLN A 450 -26.63 0.01 -23.17
CA GLN A 450 -27.24 1.22 -23.69
C GLN A 450 -27.36 2.30 -22.59
N GLU A 451 -27.85 1.92 -21.40
CA GLU A 451 -27.93 2.81 -20.24
C GLU A 451 -26.56 3.39 -19.84
N ILE A 452 -25.50 2.56 -19.91
CA ILE A 452 -24.12 3.00 -19.66
C ILE A 452 -23.64 4.01 -20.71
N LEU A 453 -23.85 3.72 -21.99
CA LEU A 453 -23.35 4.53 -23.12
C LEU A 453 -24.19 5.79 -23.39
N ASP A 454 -25.42 5.86 -22.88
CA ASP A 454 -26.26 7.07 -22.95
C ASP A 454 -25.90 8.13 -21.92
N ARG A 455 -25.04 7.82 -20.94
CA ARG A 455 -24.55 8.82 -19.99
C ARG A 455 -23.66 9.86 -20.69
N PRO A 456 -23.74 11.15 -20.32
CA PRO A 456 -23.08 12.25 -21.04
C PRO A 456 -21.57 12.06 -21.26
N GLU A 457 -20.87 11.43 -20.33
CA GLU A 457 -19.42 11.19 -20.38
C GLU A 457 -18.97 10.20 -21.47
N HIS A 458 -19.90 9.43 -22.06
CA HIS A 458 -19.65 8.52 -23.19
C HIS A 458 -20.12 9.08 -24.54
N ALA A 459 -20.69 10.29 -24.57
CA ALA A 459 -21.34 10.84 -25.76
C ALA A 459 -20.41 10.99 -26.99
N TRP A 460 -19.10 11.14 -26.78
CA TRP A 460 -18.12 11.18 -27.86
C TRP A 460 -18.06 9.85 -28.63
N PHE A 461 -18.15 8.71 -27.92
CA PHE A 461 -18.06 7.37 -28.48
C PHE A 461 -19.34 6.99 -29.23
N THR A 462 -20.50 7.40 -28.72
CA THR A 462 -21.80 7.14 -29.36
C THR A 462 -22.15 8.12 -30.47
N GLY A 463 -21.30 9.13 -30.74
CA GLY A 463 -21.56 10.21 -31.69
C GLY A 463 -22.62 11.23 -31.22
N LYS A 464 -23.22 11.02 -30.03
CA LYS A 464 -24.28 11.85 -29.42
C LYS A 464 -23.74 13.09 -28.69
N GLU A 465 -22.45 13.38 -28.77
CA GLU A 465 -21.86 14.56 -28.14
C GLU A 465 -22.56 15.85 -28.61
N PRO A 466 -23.01 16.73 -27.68
CA PRO A 466 -23.73 17.94 -28.04
C PRO A 466 -22.91 18.83 -28.98
N GLU A 467 -23.57 19.39 -30.01
CA GLU A 467 -22.88 20.21 -31.01
C GLU A 467 -22.18 21.43 -30.38
N SER A 468 -22.75 21.99 -29.33
CA SER A 468 -22.12 23.08 -28.56
C SER A 468 -20.77 22.69 -27.96
N VAL A 469 -20.61 21.43 -27.52
CA VAL A 469 -19.35 20.90 -26.98
C VAL A 469 -18.34 20.66 -28.10
N LYS A 470 -18.78 20.09 -29.22
CA LYS A 470 -17.94 19.89 -30.42
C LYS A 470 -17.39 21.22 -30.94
N GLU A 471 -18.26 22.21 -31.10
CA GLU A 471 -17.90 23.54 -31.58
C GLU A 471 -16.99 24.28 -30.58
N ALA A 472 -17.24 24.15 -29.27
CA ALA A 472 -16.33 24.69 -28.25
C ALA A 472 -14.92 24.07 -28.35
N ARG A 473 -14.82 22.74 -28.54
CA ARG A 473 -13.52 22.05 -28.72
C ARG A 473 -12.80 22.49 -29.98
N LYS A 474 -13.50 22.57 -31.13
CA LYS A 474 -12.93 23.05 -32.40
C LYS A 474 -12.46 24.49 -32.29
N LYS A 475 -13.25 25.36 -31.66
CA LYS A 475 -12.88 26.76 -31.41
C LYS A 475 -11.62 26.84 -30.56
N ALA A 476 -11.55 26.13 -29.43
CA ALA A 476 -10.36 26.10 -28.58
C ALA A 476 -9.12 25.60 -29.34
N GLN A 477 -9.26 24.57 -30.18
CA GLN A 477 -8.18 24.08 -31.02
C GLN A 477 -7.73 25.12 -32.06
N ALA A 478 -8.68 25.80 -32.71
CA ALA A 478 -8.38 26.86 -33.68
C ALA A 478 -7.67 28.05 -33.02
N GLU A 479 -8.12 28.48 -31.84
CA GLU A 479 -7.48 29.53 -31.05
C GLU A 479 -6.05 29.13 -30.63
N PHE A 480 -5.83 27.89 -30.19
CA PHE A 480 -4.50 27.38 -29.89
C PHE A 480 -3.59 27.40 -31.12
N LYS A 481 -4.08 26.88 -32.26
CA LYS A 481 -3.32 26.88 -33.53
C LYS A 481 -3.00 28.30 -33.99
N ALA A 482 -3.95 29.23 -33.93
CA ALA A 482 -3.73 30.62 -34.30
C ALA A 482 -2.68 31.32 -33.41
N ARG A 483 -2.62 30.94 -32.13
CA ARG A 483 -1.67 31.50 -31.16
C ARG A 483 -0.24 30.98 -31.34
N TYR A 484 -0.06 29.72 -31.73
CA TYR A 484 1.24 29.04 -31.68
C TYR A 484 1.75 28.48 -33.02
N LEU A 485 0.92 28.37 -34.05
CA LEU A 485 1.31 27.91 -35.39
C LEU A 485 1.43 29.04 -36.41
N SER A 486 1.16 30.29 -36.02
CA SER A 486 1.44 31.47 -36.85
C SER A 486 2.94 31.77 -36.94
N GLU A 487 3.75 31.29 -35.98
CA GLU A 487 5.21 31.54 -35.91
C GLU A 487 6.08 30.37 -36.43
N SER A 488 5.48 29.21 -36.76
CA SER A 488 6.24 28.04 -37.26
C SER A 488 6.39 28.00 -38.79
N LYS A 489 6.30 29.16 -39.45
CA LYS A 489 6.32 29.32 -40.93
C LYS A 489 7.43 30.26 -41.45
N GLU A 490 8.42 30.59 -40.63
CA GLU A 490 9.68 31.21 -41.12
C GLU A 490 10.84 30.23 -41.09
#